data_AF-A0A2J8JW65-F1
#
_entry.id   AF-A0A2J8JW65-F1
#
_cell.length_a   1.000
_cell.length_b   1.000
_cell.length_c   1.000
_cell.angle_alpha   90.00
_cell.angle_beta   90.00
_cell.angle_gamma   90.00
#
_symmetry.space_group_name_H-M   'P 1'
#
loop_
_entity.id
_entity.type
_entity.pdbx_description
1 polymer ?
#
loop_
_entity_poly.entity_id
_entity_poly.type
_entity_poly.pdbx_seq_one_letter_code
_entity_poly.pdbx_strand_id
1 'polypeptide(L)'
;MEPRAVAEAVETGKEDVIMEALRSYNQEFSLQHSQSFTFDDAQQEDRKRLAELLVSVLEQGLPPSHRVIWLQSVRILSRDRNCLDPFTSRQSLQALACYADISVSEGSVPESPDMDVVLESLKCLCNLVLSSPVAQMLAAEARLVVKLTERVGLYRERSFPHDVQFFDLRLLFLLTALRTDVR
;
A
#
# COMPACT_ATOMS: atom_id res chain seq x y z
N MET A 1 6.65 17.09 -7.34
CA MET A 1 5.80 18.09 -6.68
C MET A 1 6.07 17.94 -5.20
N GLU A 2 6.10 19.04 -4.44
CA GLU A 2 6.38 18.96 -3.01
C GLU A 2 5.21 18.35 -2.23
N PRO A 3 5.44 17.56 -1.15
CA PRO A 3 4.38 16.93 -0.37
C PRO A 3 3.30 17.93 0.12
N ARG A 4 3.72 19.15 0.47
CA ARG A 4 2.83 20.23 0.89
C ARG A 4 1.80 20.60 -0.18
N ALA A 5 2.25 20.79 -1.42
CA ALA A 5 1.37 21.17 -2.53
C ALA A 5 0.39 20.03 -2.87
N VAL A 6 0.82 18.78 -2.71
CA VAL A 6 -0.04 17.61 -2.87
C VAL A 6 -1.10 17.56 -1.78
N ALA A 7 -0.73 17.79 -0.51
CA ALA A 7 -1.68 17.84 0.59
C ALA A 7 -2.73 18.94 0.40
N GLU A 8 -2.29 20.14 0.00
CA GLU A 8 -3.19 21.26 -0.34
C GLU A 8 -4.14 20.88 -1.50
N ALA A 9 -3.65 20.18 -2.53
CA ALA A 9 -4.49 19.69 -3.63
C ALA A 9 -5.55 18.68 -3.15
N VAL A 10 -5.18 17.71 -2.32
CA VAL A 10 -6.10 16.71 -1.74
C VAL A 10 -7.21 17.38 -0.94
N GLU A 11 -6.88 18.41 -0.15
CA GLU A 11 -7.86 19.17 0.64
C GLU A 11 -8.84 19.98 -0.21
N THR A 12 -8.48 20.35 -1.45
CA THR A 12 -9.43 21.05 -2.33
C THR A 12 -10.64 20.20 -2.72
N GLY A 13 -10.53 18.87 -2.63
CA GLY A 13 -11.58 17.93 -3.04
C GLY A 13 -11.85 17.87 -4.55
N LYS A 14 -11.11 18.61 -5.38
CA LYS A 14 -11.30 18.65 -6.83
C LYS A 14 -10.54 17.52 -7.51
N GLU A 15 -11.26 16.50 -7.98
CA GLU A 15 -10.67 15.27 -8.54
C GLU A 15 -9.54 15.52 -9.54
N ASP A 16 -9.75 16.34 -10.58
CA ASP A 16 -8.71 16.62 -11.60
C ASP A 16 -7.42 17.21 -11.00
N VAL A 17 -7.55 18.10 -10.00
CA VAL A 17 -6.43 18.75 -9.33
C VAL A 17 -5.68 17.75 -8.46
N ILE A 18 -6.41 16.92 -7.73
CA ILE A 18 -5.85 15.85 -6.89
C ILE A 18 -5.07 14.86 -7.75
N MET A 19 -5.67 14.42 -8.85
CA MET A 19 -5.08 13.41 -9.72
C MET A 19 -3.82 13.91 -10.40
N GLU A 20 -3.78 15.16 -10.83
CA GLU A 20 -2.59 15.76 -11.41
C GLU A 20 -1.48 15.95 -10.37
N ALA A 21 -1.83 16.36 -9.15
CA ALA A 21 -0.87 16.51 -8.06
C ALA A 21 -0.24 15.17 -7.65
N LEU A 22 -1.06 14.12 -7.43
CA LEU A 22 -0.58 12.79 -7.08
C LEU A 22 0.26 12.18 -8.21
N ARG A 23 -0.14 12.34 -9.47
CA ARG A 23 0.64 11.86 -10.62
C ARG A 23 2.01 12.53 -10.69
N SER A 24 2.05 13.86 -10.56
CA SER A 24 3.30 14.64 -10.56
C SER A 24 4.21 14.22 -9.40
N TYR A 25 3.63 14.04 -8.21
CA TYR A 25 4.34 13.54 -7.03
C TYR A 25 4.97 12.16 -7.27
N ASN A 26 4.18 11.20 -7.77
CA ASN A 26 4.63 9.83 -8.01
C ASN A 26 5.73 9.76 -9.07
N GLN A 27 5.61 10.54 -10.15
CA GLN A 27 6.58 10.59 -11.24
C GLN A 27 7.89 11.20 -10.77
N GLU A 28 7.85 12.37 -10.15
CA GLU A 28 9.06 13.04 -9.66
C GLU A 28 9.78 12.22 -8.59
N PHE A 29 9.04 11.60 -7.67
CA PHE A 29 9.65 10.71 -6.69
C PHE A 29 10.34 9.53 -7.36
N SER A 30 9.72 8.92 -8.37
CA SER A 30 10.30 7.78 -9.10
C SER A 30 11.55 8.18 -9.89
N LEU A 31 11.61 9.40 -10.44
CA LEU A 31 12.78 9.92 -11.13
C LEU A 31 13.93 10.20 -10.17
N GLN A 32 13.65 10.91 -9.07
CA GLN A 32 14.65 11.34 -8.09
C GLN A 32 15.23 10.17 -7.28
N HIS A 33 14.43 9.15 -6.97
CA HIS A 33 14.80 8.07 -6.05
C HIS A 33 15.04 6.73 -6.76
N SER A 34 15.39 6.78 -8.05
CA SER A 34 15.73 5.60 -8.83
C SER A 34 16.99 4.88 -8.33
N GLN A 35 17.89 5.58 -7.62
CA GLN A 35 19.15 5.02 -7.09
C GLN A 35 19.32 5.11 -5.56
N SER A 36 18.64 6.02 -4.88
CA SER A 36 18.70 6.19 -3.41
C SER A 36 17.34 6.55 -2.86
N PHE A 37 16.89 5.83 -1.82
CA PHE A 37 15.63 6.09 -1.12
C PHE A 37 15.90 6.93 0.12
N THR A 38 15.98 8.25 -0.06
CA THR A 38 16.17 9.22 1.03
C THR A 38 15.09 10.27 0.95
N PHE A 39 14.43 10.57 2.06
CA PHE A 39 13.46 11.65 2.13
C PHE A 39 14.11 12.89 2.74
N ASP A 40 13.68 14.08 2.31
CA ASP A 40 14.15 15.33 2.89
C ASP A 40 13.53 15.53 4.29
N ASP A 41 14.36 15.61 5.32
CA ASP A 41 13.91 15.82 6.71
C ASP A 41 13.16 17.15 6.88
N ALA A 42 13.46 18.17 6.05
CA ALA A 42 12.77 19.46 6.09
C ALA A 42 11.28 19.35 5.73
N GLN A 43 10.89 18.31 4.98
CA GLN A 43 9.52 18.10 4.50
C GLN A 43 8.77 17.02 5.27
N GLN A 44 9.32 16.54 6.39
CA GLN A 44 8.74 15.45 7.15
C GLN A 44 7.29 15.73 7.60
N GLU A 45 7.02 16.91 8.14
CA GLU A 45 5.69 17.25 8.64
C GLU A 45 4.67 17.38 7.50
N ASP A 46 5.09 17.87 6.32
CA ASP A 46 4.25 17.90 5.14
C ASP A 46 3.92 16.48 4.64
N ARG A 47 4.87 15.55 4.72
CA ARG A 47 4.62 14.13 4.39
C ARG A 47 3.71 13.43 5.39
N LYS A 48 3.81 13.73 6.68
CA LYS A 48 2.89 13.22 7.70
C LYS A 48 1.46 13.70 7.43
N ARG A 49 1.28 14.99 7.19
CA ARG A 49 -0.01 15.57 6.81
C ARG A 49 -0.58 14.91 5.56
N LEU A 50 0.24 14.74 4.52
CA LEU A 50 -0.18 14.03 3.32
C LEU A 50 -0.58 12.59 3.62
N ALA A 51 0.19 11.86 4.44
CA ALA A 51 -0.12 10.49 4.84
C ALA A 51 -1.48 10.38 5.54
N GLU A 52 -1.79 11.29 6.47
CA GLU A 52 -3.09 11.34 7.15
C GLU A 52 -4.25 11.53 6.15
N LEU A 53 -4.09 12.45 5.19
CA LEU A 53 -5.09 12.68 4.14
C LEU A 53 -5.26 11.43 3.26
N LEU A 54 -4.17 10.81 2.81
CA LEU A 54 -4.23 9.60 1.98
C LEU A 54 -4.90 8.43 2.73
N VAL A 55 -4.60 8.24 4.01
CA VAL A 55 -5.21 7.22 4.86
C VAL A 55 -6.72 7.41 4.98
N SER A 56 -7.16 8.65 5.19
CA SER A 56 -8.59 8.94 5.34
C SER A 56 -9.40 8.50 4.09
N VAL A 57 -8.83 8.67 2.90
CA VAL A 57 -9.45 8.24 1.62
C VAL A 57 -9.29 6.73 1.41
N LEU A 58 -8.14 6.16 1.78
CA LEU A 58 -7.89 4.72 1.71
C LEU A 58 -8.92 3.92 2.52
N GLU A 59 -9.20 4.35 3.74
CA GLU A 59 -10.13 3.70 4.67
C GLU A 59 -11.60 3.85 4.25
N GLN A 60 -11.94 4.94 3.55
CA GLN A 60 -13.29 5.15 3.00
C GLN A 60 -13.53 4.39 1.69
N GLY A 61 -12.45 4.07 0.96
CA GLY A 61 -12.50 3.37 -0.32
C GLY A 61 -12.00 4.25 -1.47
N LEU A 62 -11.03 3.73 -2.22
CA LEU A 62 -10.38 4.43 -3.32
C LEU A 62 -11.24 4.37 -4.59
N PRO A 63 -11.39 5.50 -5.31
CA PRO A 63 -12.08 5.54 -6.60
C PRO A 63 -11.51 4.52 -7.59
N PRO A 64 -12.33 3.68 -8.26
CA PRO A 64 -11.84 2.64 -9.16
C PRO A 64 -10.95 3.15 -10.31
N SER A 65 -11.28 4.31 -10.90
CA SER A 65 -10.60 4.92 -12.06
C SER A 65 -9.13 5.29 -11.81
N HIS A 66 -8.77 5.52 -10.55
CA HIS A 66 -7.51 6.15 -10.16
C HIS A 66 -6.78 5.45 -9.03
N ARG A 67 -7.26 4.27 -8.64
CA ARG A 67 -6.80 3.50 -7.49
C ARG A 67 -5.29 3.26 -7.48
N VAL A 68 -4.70 2.94 -8.62
CA VAL A 68 -3.25 2.72 -8.75
C VAL A 68 -2.44 3.96 -8.38
N ILE A 69 -2.87 5.16 -8.80
CA ILE A 69 -2.16 6.41 -8.53
C ILE A 69 -2.17 6.71 -7.03
N TRP A 70 -3.31 6.53 -6.36
CA TRP A 70 -3.42 6.64 -4.91
C TRP A 70 -2.50 5.65 -4.19
N LEU A 71 -2.53 4.37 -4.59
CA LEU A 71 -1.70 3.33 -3.97
C LEU A 71 -0.21 3.57 -4.20
N GLN A 72 0.21 4.12 -5.34
CA GLN A 72 1.59 4.51 -5.57
C GLN A 72 2.04 5.61 -4.58
N SER A 73 1.20 6.60 -4.29
CA SER A 73 1.52 7.64 -3.30
C SER A 73 1.60 7.06 -1.88
N VAL A 74 0.67 6.16 -1.52
CA VAL A 74 0.73 5.40 -0.26
C VAL A 74 2.01 4.56 -0.19
N ARG A 75 2.39 3.88 -1.29
CA ARG A 75 3.61 3.08 -1.36
C ARG A 75 4.85 3.92 -1.13
N ILE A 76 4.91 5.12 -1.72
CA ILE A 76 6.02 6.05 -1.51
C ILE A 76 6.13 6.40 -0.03
N LEU A 77 5.05 6.87 0.60
CA LEU A 77 5.08 7.28 2.00
C LEU A 77 5.29 6.11 2.97
N SER A 78 4.85 4.89 2.63
CA SER A 78 5.12 3.69 3.43
C SER A 78 6.61 3.31 3.51
N ARG A 79 7.49 3.94 2.72
CA ARG A 79 8.95 3.78 2.84
C ARG A 79 9.57 4.76 3.84
N ASP A 80 8.89 5.85 4.15
CA ASP A 80 9.34 6.81 5.14
C ASP A 80 8.94 6.35 6.54
N ARG A 81 9.91 5.90 7.33
CA ARG A 81 9.70 5.41 8.70
C ARG A 81 9.10 6.46 9.63
N ASN A 82 9.31 7.75 9.33
CA ASN A 82 8.80 8.85 10.14
C ASN A 82 7.33 9.17 9.85
N CYS A 83 6.73 8.53 8.83
CA CYS A 83 5.36 8.76 8.37
C CYS A 83 4.52 7.47 8.32
N LEU A 84 4.95 6.38 8.98
CA LEU A 84 4.25 5.10 8.91
C LEU A 84 2.98 5.05 9.76
N ASP A 85 2.99 5.72 10.90
CA ASP A 85 1.94 5.59 11.92
C ASP A 85 0.51 5.72 11.36
N PRO A 86 0.19 6.71 10.49
CA PRO A 86 -1.13 6.83 9.88
C PRO A 86 -1.60 5.57 9.17
N PHE A 87 -0.70 4.84 8.47
CA PHE A 87 -1.05 3.65 7.69
C PHE A 87 -1.17 2.37 8.52
N THR A 88 -0.82 2.41 9.81
CA THR A 88 -0.75 1.23 10.68
C THR A 88 -2.01 0.98 11.49
N SER A 89 -3.14 1.55 11.06
CA SER A 89 -4.47 1.25 11.62
C SER A 89 -4.99 -0.11 11.12
N ARG A 90 -5.93 -0.72 11.87
CA ARG A 90 -6.59 -1.97 11.44
C ARG A 90 -7.37 -1.77 10.13
N GLN A 91 -8.04 -0.63 9.97
CA GLN A 91 -8.86 -0.30 8.81
C GLN A 91 -7.99 -0.09 7.57
N SER A 92 -6.89 0.66 7.72
CA SER A 92 -5.90 0.88 6.66
C SER A 92 -5.27 -0.44 6.17
N LEU A 93 -4.82 -1.31 7.08
CA LEU A 93 -4.29 -2.62 6.71
C LEU A 93 -5.35 -3.48 6.02
N GLN A 94 -6.60 -3.48 6.51
CA GLN A 94 -7.70 -4.22 5.91
C GLN A 94 -8.01 -3.72 4.50
N ALA A 95 -8.05 -2.41 4.28
CA ALA A 95 -8.27 -1.83 2.95
C ALA A 95 -7.17 -2.26 1.97
N LEU A 96 -5.89 -2.18 2.36
CA LEU A 96 -4.77 -2.67 1.55
C LEU A 96 -4.85 -4.18 1.29
N ALA A 97 -5.24 -4.98 2.28
CA ALA A 97 -5.43 -6.43 2.10
C ALA A 97 -6.58 -6.76 1.15
N CYS A 98 -7.66 -5.96 1.16
CA CYS A 98 -8.75 -6.08 0.19
C CYS A 98 -8.28 -5.75 -1.23
N TYR A 99 -7.54 -4.65 -1.42
CA TYR A 99 -6.99 -4.31 -2.75
C TYR A 99 -5.93 -5.29 -3.24
N ALA A 100 -5.19 -5.91 -2.32
CA ALA A 100 -4.24 -6.97 -2.61
C ALA A 100 -4.90 -8.35 -2.82
N ASP A 101 -6.23 -8.46 -2.71
CA ASP A 101 -6.99 -9.72 -2.82
C ASP A 101 -6.48 -10.83 -1.88
N ILE A 102 -6.13 -10.45 -0.65
CA ILE A 102 -5.68 -11.36 0.41
C ILE A 102 -6.40 -11.13 1.75
N SER A 103 -7.49 -10.39 1.73
CA SER A 103 -8.36 -10.21 2.89
C SER A 103 -9.23 -11.45 3.11
N VAL A 104 -9.41 -11.84 4.37
CA VAL A 104 -10.36 -12.88 4.77
C VAL A 104 -11.74 -12.24 4.91
N SER A 105 -12.42 -11.98 3.79
CA SER A 105 -13.80 -11.49 3.75
C SER A 105 -14.73 -12.56 3.17
N GLU A 106 -15.88 -12.78 3.82
CA GLU A 106 -16.87 -13.81 3.46
C GLU A 106 -17.90 -13.35 2.40
N GLY A 107 -17.70 -12.18 1.78
CA GLY A 107 -18.65 -11.58 0.83
C GLY A 107 -18.13 -11.52 -0.61
N SER A 108 -18.96 -12.02 -1.54
CA SER A 108 -18.88 -11.99 -3.02
C SER A 108 -17.53 -11.60 -3.63
N VAL A 109 -16.86 -12.58 -4.25
CA VAL A 109 -15.72 -12.40 -5.16
C VAL A 109 -16.07 -11.35 -6.22
N PRO A 110 -15.47 -10.15 -6.21
CA PRO A 110 -15.66 -9.19 -7.28
C PRO A 110 -14.97 -9.69 -8.57
N GLU A 111 -15.32 -9.06 -9.68
CA GLU A 111 -14.64 -9.15 -10.98
C GLU A 111 -13.13 -9.28 -10.84
N SER A 112 -12.50 -10.06 -11.73
CA SER A 112 -11.06 -10.34 -11.72
C SER A 112 -10.24 -9.12 -11.29
N PRO A 113 -9.48 -9.19 -10.18
CA PRO A 113 -8.84 -8.02 -9.62
C PRO A 113 -7.82 -7.43 -10.60
N ASP A 114 -7.79 -6.10 -10.68
CA ASP A 114 -6.77 -5.38 -11.45
C ASP A 114 -5.38 -5.68 -10.85
N MET A 115 -4.51 -6.30 -11.64
CA MET A 115 -3.20 -6.76 -11.17
C MET A 115 -2.26 -5.61 -10.81
N ASP A 116 -2.44 -4.41 -11.39
CA ASP A 116 -1.64 -3.23 -11.00
C ASP A 116 -2.04 -2.74 -9.60
N VAL A 117 -3.34 -2.79 -9.29
CA VAL A 117 -3.87 -2.50 -7.94
C VAL A 117 -3.37 -3.52 -6.93
N VAL A 118 -3.41 -4.81 -7.27
CA VAL A 118 -2.90 -5.89 -6.42
C VAL A 118 -1.42 -5.69 -6.14
N LEU A 119 -0.63 -5.46 -7.19
CA LEU A 119 0.81 -5.29 -7.10
C LEU A 119 1.20 -4.10 -6.22
N GLU A 120 0.59 -2.93 -6.42
CA GLU A 120 0.90 -1.75 -5.62
C GLU A 120 0.48 -1.95 -4.14
N SER A 121 -0.64 -2.62 -3.90
CA SER A 121 -1.11 -2.92 -2.54
C SER A 121 -0.18 -3.89 -1.80
N LEU A 122 0.32 -4.93 -2.48
CA LEU A 122 1.31 -5.85 -1.93
C LEU A 122 2.62 -5.13 -1.58
N LYS A 123 3.06 -4.19 -2.41
CA LYS A 123 4.25 -3.37 -2.13
C LYS A 123 4.04 -2.49 -0.88
N CYS A 124 2.87 -1.87 -0.72
CA CYS A 124 2.53 -1.12 0.50
C CYS A 124 2.61 -2.02 1.73
N LEU A 125 1.93 -3.17 1.71
CA LEU A 125 1.93 -4.13 2.82
C LEU A 125 3.34 -4.62 3.16
N CYS A 126 4.18 -4.92 2.16
CA CYS A 126 5.57 -5.29 2.38
C CYS A 126 6.36 -4.20 3.13
N ASN A 127 6.20 -2.93 2.75
CA ASN A 127 6.91 -1.83 3.41
C ASN A 127 6.45 -1.66 4.86
N LEU A 128 5.13 -1.72 5.09
CA LEU A 128 4.52 -1.59 6.42
C LEU A 128 4.93 -2.74 7.34
N VAL A 129 4.79 -3.99 6.90
CA VAL A 129 5.15 -5.18 7.69
C VAL A 129 6.65 -5.21 7.99
N LEU A 130 7.50 -4.80 7.04
CA LEU A 130 8.94 -4.73 7.25
C LEU A 130 9.33 -3.71 8.34
N SER A 131 8.62 -2.59 8.42
CA SER A 131 9.08 -1.42 9.19
C SER A 131 8.25 -1.09 10.43
N SER A 132 7.06 -1.69 10.61
CA SER A 132 6.16 -1.44 11.74
C SER A 132 5.79 -2.73 12.49
N PRO A 133 6.19 -2.87 13.77
CA PRO A 133 5.74 -3.97 14.63
C PRO A 133 4.21 -4.03 14.80
N VAL A 134 3.55 -2.87 14.78
CA VAL A 134 2.08 -2.78 14.85
C VAL A 134 1.46 -3.38 13.59
N ALA A 135 1.98 -3.06 12.41
CA ALA A 135 1.51 -3.66 11.15
C ALA A 135 1.75 -5.18 11.11
N GLN A 136 2.87 -5.68 11.65
CA GLN A 136 3.14 -7.13 11.77
C GLN A 136 2.06 -7.83 12.62
N MET A 137 1.70 -7.23 13.75
CA MET A 137 0.64 -7.75 14.62
C MET A 137 -0.72 -7.75 13.94
N LEU A 138 -1.12 -6.64 13.34
CA LEU A 138 -2.41 -6.53 12.67
C LEU A 138 -2.51 -7.47 11.45
N ALA A 139 -1.44 -7.64 10.69
CA ALA A 139 -1.40 -8.58 9.56
C ALA A 139 -1.54 -10.05 10.01
N ALA A 140 -0.93 -10.42 11.14
CA ALA A 140 -1.09 -11.75 11.74
C ALA A 140 -2.53 -11.98 12.22
N GLU A 141 -3.11 -11.02 12.94
CA GLU A 141 -4.51 -11.09 13.40
C GLU A 141 -5.51 -11.18 12.24
N ALA A 142 -5.25 -10.45 11.15
CA ALA A 142 -6.05 -10.50 9.93
C ALA A 142 -5.87 -11.79 9.11
N ARG A 143 -4.97 -12.69 9.54
CA ARG A 143 -4.70 -13.99 8.91
C ARG A 143 -4.35 -13.89 7.42
N LEU A 144 -3.63 -12.82 7.01
CA LEU A 144 -3.26 -12.60 5.60
C LEU A 144 -2.45 -13.77 5.00
N VAL A 145 -1.69 -14.48 5.84
CA VAL A 145 -0.91 -15.68 5.48
C VAL A 145 -1.76 -16.76 4.82
N VAL A 146 -3.03 -16.92 5.24
CA VAL A 146 -3.92 -17.96 4.73
C VAL A 146 -4.21 -17.71 3.26
N LYS A 147 -4.66 -16.49 2.93
CA LYS A 147 -4.95 -16.10 1.54
C LYS A 147 -3.72 -16.03 0.65
N LEU A 148 -2.59 -15.57 1.19
CA LEU A 148 -1.31 -15.60 0.46
C LEU A 148 -0.92 -17.03 0.08
N THR A 149 -1.04 -17.98 1.02
CA THR A 149 -0.69 -19.39 0.77
C THR A 149 -1.66 -20.04 -0.22
N GLU A 150 -2.96 -19.75 -0.11
CA GLU A 150 -3.97 -20.15 -1.10
C GLU A 150 -3.59 -19.67 -2.50
N ARG A 151 -3.28 -18.37 -2.66
CA ARG A 151 -2.92 -17.80 -3.96
C ARG A 151 -1.62 -18.38 -4.53
N VAL A 152 -0.61 -18.59 -3.70
CA VAL A 152 0.65 -19.26 -4.10
C VAL A 152 0.39 -20.69 -4.60
N GLY A 153 -0.53 -21.42 -3.96
CA GLY A 153 -0.95 -22.75 -4.39
C GLY A 153 -1.54 -22.77 -5.82
N LEU A 154 -2.12 -21.66 -6.26
CA LEU A 154 -2.76 -21.51 -7.57
C LEU A 154 -1.80 -21.09 -8.70
N TYR A 155 -0.51 -20.83 -8.43
CA TYR A 155 0.42 -20.35 -9.47
C TYR A 155 0.60 -21.31 -10.66
N ARG A 156 0.33 -22.61 -10.46
CA ARG A 156 0.37 -23.60 -11.55
C ARG A 156 -0.89 -23.59 -12.41
N GLU A 157 -2.00 -23.12 -11.86
CA GLU A 157 -3.33 -23.19 -12.47
C GLU A 157 -3.76 -21.84 -13.06
N ARG A 158 -3.29 -20.73 -12.48
CA ARG A 158 -3.61 -19.36 -12.89
C ARG A 158 -2.34 -18.61 -13.27
N SER A 159 -2.43 -17.81 -14.33
CA SER A 159 -1.34 -16.93 -14.75
C SER A 159 -1.39 -15.62 -13.95
N PHE A 160 -0.49 -15.48 -12.97
CA PHE A 160 -0.23 -14.23 -12.28
C PHE A 160 1.03 -13.56 -12.84
N PRO A 161 1.08 -12.22 -12.97
CA PRO A 161 2.30 -11.52 -13.34
C PRO A 161 3.45 -11.86 -12.38
N HIS A 162 4.68 -11.95 -12.91
CA HIS A 162 5.86 -12.29 -12.12
C HIS A 162 6.02 -11.39 -10.88
N ASP A 163 5.80 -10.09 -11.03
CA ASP A 163 5.98 -9.14 -9.93
C ASP A 163 4.95 -9.35 -8.80
N VAL A 164 3.72 -9.74 -9.14
CA VAL A 164 2.72 -10.11 -8.13
C VAL A 164 3.19 -11.35 -7.39
N GLN A 165 3.67 -12.38 -8.12
CA GLN A 165 4.18 -13.60 -7.48
C GLN A 165 5.37 -13.32 -6.54
N PHE A 166 6.27 -12.43 -6.96
CA PHE A 166 7.42 -12.01 -6.17
C PHE A 166 6.98 -11.31 -4.88
N PHE A 167 6.05 -10.35 -4.96
CA PHE A 167 5.62 -9.60 -3.77
C PHE A 167 4.73 -10.43 -2.84
N ASP A 168 3.98 -11.40 -3.35
CA ASP A 168 3.30 -12.41 -2.53
C ASP A 168 4.30 -13.21 -1.68
N LEU A 169 5.33 -13.78 -2.33
CA LEU A 169 6.36 -14.54 -1.65
C LEU A 169 7.19 -13.66 -0.69
N ARG A 170 7.45 -12.41 -1.07
CA ARG A 170 8.13 -11.44 -0.20
C ARG A 170 7.31 -11.15 1.05
N LEU A 171 6.00 -10.92 0.93
CA LEU A 171 5.13 -10.66 2.07
C LEU A 171 5.03 -11.91 2.96
N LEU A 172 4.92 -13.10 2.37
CA LEU A 172 4.93 -14.36 3.08
C LEU A 172 6.23 -14.57 3.87
N PHE A 173 7.38 -14.29 3.26
CA PHE A 173 8.68 -14.30 3.93
C PHE A 173 8.73 -13.32 5.11
N LEU A 174 8.29 -12.06 4.93
CA LEU A 174 8.30 -11.07 5.99
C LEU A 174 7.44 -11.49 7.18
N LEU A 175 6.22 -11.98 6.92
CA LEU A 175 5.31 -12.42 7.98
C LEU A 175 5.89 -13.62 8.75
N THR A 176 6.39 -14.64 8.06
CA THR A 176 6.95 -15.83 8.70
C THR A 176 8.30 -15.56 9.39
N ALA A 177 9.10 -14.63 8.89
CA ALA A 177 10.35 -14.23 9.52
C ALA A 177 10.11 -13.45 10.82
N LEU A 178 9.19 -12.48 10.80
CA LEU A 178 8.99 -11.51 11.88
C LEU A 178 7.96 -11.95 12.94
N ARG A 179 7.10 -12.95 12.63
CA ARG A 179 6.05 -13.43 13.54
C ARG A 179 6.09 -14.95 13.68
N THR A 180 6.39 -15.43 14.89
CA THR A 180 6.48 -16.86 15.19
C THR A 180 5.13 -17.56 15.17
N ASP A 181 4.06 -16.84 15.50
CA ASP A 181 2.66 -17.30 15.49
C ASP A 181 2.09 -17.46 14.08
N VAL A 182 2.78 -16.93 13.07
CA VAL A 182 2.41 -17.05 11.64
C VAL A 182 3.13 -18.23 10.96
N ARG A 183 4.15 -18.82 11.60
CA ARG A 183 4.85 -20.02 11.12
C ARG A 183 4.04 -21.27 11.39
#